data_AF-A0A1Y6BQS5-F1
#
_entry.id   AF-A0A1Y6BQS5-F1
#
_cell.length_a   1.000
_cell.length_b   1.000
_cell.length_c   1.000
_cell.angle_alpha   90.00
_cell.angle_beta   90.00
_cell.angle_gamma   90.00
#
_symmetry.space_group_name_H-M   'P 1'
#
loop_
_entity.id
_entity.type
_entity.pdbx_description
1 polymer ?
#
loop_
_entity_poly.entity_id
_entity_poly.type
_entity_poly.pdbx_seq_one_letter_code
_entity_poly.pdbx_strand_id
1 'polypeptide(L)'
;MPNLVGQLINLLASILLILSFAMLSQRRILSLIRLFTFQGVTLVAATILLGYSTNQPHLYYSAALTQVLKVMVIPTLLHRLINHLNVRWDTETLINIPTTMMIGIILVIFSFNLAAPISSLSTSIARSTLGIALACVLLSFMMMITRAKAVPQVIGFLSMENGLFFSATAAVYGMPMVVELGIALDVLMGILILGVFMFQIRERFDSLDISHLEKLKED
;
A
#
# COMPACT_ATOMS: atom_id res chain seq x y z
N MET A 1 24.48 -0.41 21.96
CA MET A 1 23.22 0.30 21.65
C MET A 1 22.88 0.40 20.15
N PRO A 2 23.79 0.69 19.20
CA PRO A 2 23.40 0.83 17.77
C PRO A 2 22.90 -0.47 17.11
N ASN A 3 23.31 -1.64 17.64
CA ASN A 3 22.86 -2.94 17.12
C ASN A 3 21.37 -3.23 17.38
N LEU A 4 20.79 -2.73 18.47
CA LEU A 4 19.39 -3.03 18.81
C LEU A 4 18.41 -2.26 17.90
N VAL A 5 18.71 -0.98 17.63
CA VAL A 5 17.87 -0.14 16.76
C VAL A 5 17.88 -0.67 15.32
N GLY A 6 19.05 -1.06 14.80
CA GLY A 6 19.16 -1.70 13.48
C GLY A 6 18.40 -3.03 13.40
N GLN A 7 18.44 -3.84 14.45
CA GLN A 7 17.65 -5.08 14.52
C GLN A 7 16.14 -4.81 14.53
N LEU A 8 15.67 -3.80 15.27
CA LEU A 8 14.26 -3.41 15.28
C LEU A 8 13.79 -2.87 13.93
N ILE A 9 14.63 -2.09 13.24
CA ILE A 9 14.32 -1.62 11.87
C ILE A 9 14.20 -2.80 10.91
N ASN A 10 15.13 -3.76 10.97
CA ASN A 10 15.06 -4.99 10.16
C ASN A 10 13.82 -5.84 10.49
N LEU A 11 13.44 -5.92 11.77
CA LEU A 11 12.22 -6.59 12.19
C LEU A 11 10.97 -5.92 11.58
N LEU A 12 10.85 -4.59 11.67
CA LEU A 12 9.74 -3.84 11.09
C LEU A 12 9.72 -3.94 9.56
N ALA A 13 10.89 -3.89 8.91
CA ALA A 13 11.01 -4.13 7.46
C ALA A 13 10.46 -5.51 7.10
N SER A 14 10.83 -6.54 7.87
CA SER A 14 10.36 -7.91 7.64
C SER A 14 8.85 -8.04 7.86
N ILE A 15 8.29 -7.33 8.84
CA ILE A 15 6.84 -7.25 9.05
C ILE A 15 6.16 -6.55 7.86
N LEU A 16 6.72 -5.45 7.33
CA LEU A 16 6.20 -4.79 6.11
C LEU A 16 6.17 -5.76 4.93
N LEU A 17 7.21 -6.59 4.77
CA LEU A 17 7.27 -7.60 3.72
C LEU A 17 6.18 -8.66 3.88
N ILE A 18 6.03 -9.20 5.09
CA ILE A 18 5.00 -10.20 5.41
C ILE A 18 3.60 -9.62 5.16
N LEU A 19 3.35 -8.37 5.55
CA LEU A 19 2.07 -7.70 5.32
C LEU A 19 1.82 -7.47 3.82
N SER A 20 2.84 -7.08 3.05
CA SER A 20 2.75 -6.94 1.60
C SER A 20 2.41 -8.27 0.92
N PHE A 21 3.01 -9.36 1.38
CA PHE A 21 2.74 -10.70 0.90
C PHE A 21 1.35 -11.20 1.31
N ALA A 22 0.93 -10.92 2.55
CA ALA A 22 -0.40 -11.27 3.04
C ALA A 22 -1.50 -10.54 2.24
N MET A 23 -1.29 -9.28 1.85
CA MET A 23 -2.23 -8.52 1.04
C MET A 23 -2.45 -9.14 -0.35
N LEU A 24 -1.41 -9.73 -0.92
CA LEU A 24 -1.46 -10.36 -2.23
C LEU A 24 -2.38 -11.61 -2.25
N SER A 25 -2.51 -12.32 -1.12
CA SER A 25 -3.36 -13.52 -1.02
C SER A 25 -4.80 -13.25 -0.58
N GLN A 26 -5.13 -12.02 -0.16
CA GLN A 26 -6.47 -11.77 0.39
C GLN A 26 -7.57 -11.75 -0.67
N ARG A 27 -8.69 -12.39 -0.33
CA ARG A 27 -9.92 -12.44 -1.14
C ARG A 27 -10.97 -11.40 -0.74
N ARG A 28 -10.90 -10.85 0.47
CA ARG A 28 -11.91 -9.93 1.00
C ARG A 28 -11.35 -8.53 1.08
N ILE A 29 -12.09 -7.56 0.56
CA ILE A 29 -11.66 -6.15 0.55
C ILE A 29 -11.47 -5.64 1.98
N LEU A 30 -12.35 -6.00 2.92
CA LEU A 30 -12.22 -5.59 4.32
C LEU A 30 -10.92 -6.12 4.98
N SER A 31 -10.58 -7.40 4.73
CA SER A 31 -9.33 -7.97 5.24
C SER A 31 -8.12 -7.26 4.61
N LEU A 32 -8.21 -6.90 3.34
CA LEU A 32 -7.18 -6.17 2.62
C LEU A 32 -6.97 -4.76 3.22
N ILE A 33 -8.04 -4.02 3.54
CA ILE A 33 -7.95 -2.72 4.22
C ILE A 33 -7.30 -2.85 5.60
N ARG A 34 -7.64 -3.89 6.36
CA ARG A 34 -7.03 -4.12 7.68
C ARG A 34 -5.53 -4.38 7.56
N LEU A 35 -5.10 -5.23 6.61
CA LEU A 35 -3.68 -5.48 6.36
C LEU A 35 -2.94 -4.21 5.92
N PHE A 36 -3.54 -3.41 5.05
CA PHE A 36 -2.99 -2.11 4.66
C PHE A 36 -2.84 -1.17 5.86
N THR A 37 -3.84 -1.15 6.75
CA THR A 37 -3.80 -0.35 7.99
C THR A 37 -2.65 -0.82 8.89
N PHE A 38 -2.48 -2.12 9.07
CA PHE A 38 -1.34 -2.68 9.81
C PHE A 38 -0.01 -2.33 9.16
N GLN A 39 0.08 -2.37 7.82
CA GLN A 39 1.29 -1.99 7.09
C GLN A 39 1.63 -0.51 7.33
N GLY A 40 0.62 0.37 7.32
CA GLY A 40 0.77 1.79 7.68
C GLY A 40 1.26 1.99 9.12
N VAL A 41 0.71 1.26 10.09
CA VAL A 41 1.16 1.32 11.49
C VAL A 41 2.62 0.86 11.64
N THR A 42 2.99 -0.23 10.96
CA THR A 42 4.39 -0.71 10.94
C THR A 42 5.32 0.33 10.33
N LEU A 43 4.89 1.00 9.26
CA LEU A 43 5.65 2.08 8.63
C LEU A 43 5.87 3.25 9.59
N VAL A 44 4.82 3.72 10.26
CA VAL A 44 4.91 4.79 11.27
C VAL A 44 5.89 4.41 12.38
N ALA A 45 5.82 3.19 12.90
CA ALA A 45 6.75 2.70 13.90
C ALA A 45 8.20 2.69 13.37
N ALA A 46 8.41 2.29 12.12
CA ALA A 46 9.72 2.26 11.50
C ALA A 46 10.29 3.67 11.31
N THR A 47 9.46 4.63 10.89
CA THR A 47 9.83 6.05 10.73
C THR A 47 10.19 6.69 12.05
N ILE A 48 9.45 6.40 13.13
CA ILE A 48 9.78 6.89 14.48
C ILE A 48 11.14 6.36 14.94
N LEU A 49 11.41 5.06 14.75
CA LEU A 49 12.70 4.46 15.11
C LEU A 49 13.85 5.02 14.27
N LEU A 50 13.63 5.24 12.97
CA LEU A 50 14.59 5.91 12.10
C LEU A 50 14.86 7.34 12.56
N GLY A 51 13.83 8.12 12.89
CA GLY A 51 13.96 9.50 13.40
C GLY A 51 14.74 9.58 14.70
N TYR A 52 14.50 8.63 15.61
CA TYR A 52 15.28 8.48 16.83
C TYR A 52 16.75 8.12 16.53
N SER A 53 17.00 7.22 15.58
CA SER A 53 18.35 6.78 15.23
C SER A 53 19.18 7.83 14.50
N THR A 54 18.54 8.65 13.66
CA THR A 54 19.19 9.66 12.81
C THR A 54 19.16 11.06 13.43
N ASN A 55 18.51 11.20 14.59
CA ASN A 55 18.33 12.45 15.33
C ASN A 55 17.70 13.57 14.48
N GLN A 56 16.81 13.19 13.56
CA GLN A 56 16.17 14.08 12.59
C GLN A 56 14.72 14.38 13.03
N PRO A 57 14.44 15.58 13.56
CA PRO A 57 13.13 15.88 14.15
C PRO A 57 11.99 15.89 13.11
N HIS A 58 12.32 16.11 11.83
CA HIS A 58 11.32 16.12 10.76
C HIS A 58 10.64 14.76 10.54
N LEU A 59 11.29 13.64 10.87
CA LEU A 59 10.70 12.29 10.76
C LEU A 59 9.52 12.08 11.71
N TYR A 60 9.45 12.81 12.84
CA TYR A 60 8.29 12.71 13.74
C TYR A 60 7.05 13.37 13.14
N TYR A 61 7.21 14.50 12.45
CA TYR A 61 6.11 15.14 11.72
C TYR A 61 5.64 14.24 10.57
N SER A 62 6.58 13.62 9.86
CA SER A 62 6.28 12.64 8.82
C SER A 62 5.52 11.42 9.34
N ALA A 63 5.94 10.86 10.47
CA ALA A 63 5.28 9.75 11.13
C ALA A 63 3.85 10.13 11.55
N ALA A 64 3.66 11.32 12.13
CA ALA A 64 2.35 11.82 12.49
C ALA A 64 1.44 12.03 11.26
N LEU A 65 1.96 12.62 10.18
CA LEU A 65 1.23 12.80 8.93
C LEU A 65 0.82 11.46 8.33
N THR A 66 1.75 10.50 8.28
CA THR A 66 1.50 9.15 7.78
C THR A 66 0.45 8.43 8.62
N GLN A 67 0.50 8.58 9.95
CA GLN A 67 -0.50 8.00 10.85
C GLN A 67 -1.89 8.59 10.59
N VAL A 68 -2.01 9.91 10.55
CA VAL A 68 -3.31 10.58 10.31
C VAL A 68 -3.88 10.17 8.96
N LEU A 69 -3.08 10.28 7.89
CA LEU A 69 -3.56 9.98 6.55
C LEU A 69 -3.79 8.49 6.35
N LYS A 70 -2.75 7.66 6.49
CA LYS A 70 -2.80 6.25 6.06
C LYS A 70 -3.47 5.32 7.06
N VAL A 71 -3.47 5.64 8.35
CA VAL A 71 -4.06 4.78 9.39
C VAL A 71 -5.48 5.22 9.77
N MET A 72 -5.81 6.50 9.67
CA MET A 72 -7.15 7.01 10.03
C MET A 72 -7.99 7.43 8.82
N VAL A 73 -7.51 8.39 8.01
CA VAL A 73 -8.31 9.00 6.94
C VAL A 73 -8.56 8.03 5.78
N ILE A 74 -7.51 7.38 5.27
CA ILE A 74 -7.64 6.48 4.12
C ILE A 74 -8.54 5.28 4.44
N PRO A 75 -8.34 4.53 5.53
CA PRO A 75 -9.19 3.37 5.81
C PRO A 75 -10.64 3.76 6.00
N THR A 76 -10.92 4.90 6.66
CA THR A 76 -12.31 5.38 6.84
C THR A 76 -12.95 5.77 5.52
N LEU A 77 -12.21 6.43 4.62
CA LEU A 77 -12.69 6.81 3.30
C LEU A 77 -12.92 5.58 2.41
N LEU A 78 -12.03 4.59 2.44
CA LEU A 78 -12.20 3.32 1.73
C LEU A 78 -13.43 2.53 2.24
N HIS A 79 -13.67 2.49 3.55
CA HIS A 79 -14.89 1.87 4.11
C HIS A 79 -16.16 2.58 3.63
N ARG A 80 -16.16 3.92 3.59
CA ARG A 80 -17.29 4.69 3.05
C ARG A 80 -17.53 4.36 1.58
N LEU A 81 -16.49 4.35 0.75
CA LEU A 81 -16.61 4.01 -0.68
C LEU A 81 -17.22 2.60 -0.88
N ILE A 82 -16.76 1.60 -0.11
CA ILE A 82 -17.29 0.24 -0.21
C ILE A 82 -18.78 0.20 0.10
N ASN A 83 -19.21 0.85 1.18
CA ASN A 83 -20.61 0.87 1.59
C ASN A 83 -21.51 1.59 0.56
N HIS A 84 -21.02 2.66 -0.05
CA HIS A 84 -21.78 3.42 -1.06
C HIS A 84 -21.90 2.71 -2.41
N LEU A 85 -20.91 1.89 -2.78
CA LEU A 85 -20.83 1.29 -4.11
C LEU A 85 -21.46 -0.10 -4.21
N ASN A 86 -21.95 -0.67 -3.10
CA ASN A 86 -22.54 -2.02 -3.02
C ASN A 86 -21.68 -3.09 -3.74
N VAL A 87 -20.34 -2.88 -3.72
CA VAL A 87 -19.39 -3.72 -4.44
C VAL A 87 -19.41 -5.09 -3.78
N ARG A 88 -19.62 -6.14 -4.58
CA ARG A 88 -19.47 -7.53 -4.12
C ARG A 88 -18.13 -7.65 -3.39
N TRP A 89 -18.20 -8.03 -2.11
CA TRP A 89 -17.13 -8.00 -1.10
C TRP A 89 -15.86 -8.78 -1.47
N ASP A 90 -15.96 -9.62 -2.49
CA ASP A 90 -14.87 -10.42 -3.02
C ASP A 90 -13.99 -9.60 -3.96
N THR A 91 -12.69 -9.65 -3.72
CA THR A 91 -11.68 -9.18 -4.64
C THR A 91 -11.55 -10.21 -5.77
N GLU A 92 -11.92 -9.83 -6.98
CA GLU A 92 -11.63 -10.62 -8.16
C GLU A 92 -10.15 -10.43 -8.52
N THR A 93 -9.37 -11.51 -8.40
CA THR A 93 -7.99 -11.59 -8.89
C THR A 93 -8.02 -12.10 -10.32
N LEU A 94 -7.28 -11.47 -11.22
CA LEU A 94 -7.16 -11.93 -12.62
C LEU A 94 -6.43 -13.28 -12.71
N ILE A 95 -5.59 -13.57 -11.72
CA ILE A 95 -4.74 -14.77 -11.65
C ILE A 95 -5.10 -15.54 -10.38
N ASN A 96 -4.97 -16.87 -10.41
CA ASN A 96 -5.14 -17.72 -9.23
C ASN A 96 -4.12 -17.38 -8.13
N ILE A 97 -4.60 -17.30 -6.89
CA ILE A 97 -3.77 -16.92 -5.73
C ILE A 97 -2.47 -17.72 -5.61
N PRO A 98 -2.44 -19.06 -5.74
CA PRO A 98 -1.19 -19.81 -5.65
C PRO A 98 -0.15 -19.39 -6.70
N THR A 99 -0.58 -19.14 -7.93
CA THR A 99 0.30 -18.66 -9.01
C THR A 99 0.83 -17.26 -8.69
N THR A 100 -0.02 -16.36 -8.22
CA THR A 100 0.41 -15.01 -7.80
C THR A 100 1.40 -15.05 -6.63
N MET A 101 1.21 -15.99 -5.68
CA MET A 101 2.16 -16.21 -4.58
C MET A 101 3.53 -16.70 -5.08
N MET A 102 3.55 -17.62 -6.06
CA MET A 102 4.80 -18.08 -6.67
C MET A 102 5.55 -16.94 -7.37
N ILE A 103 4.83 -16.14 -8.17
CA ILE A 103 5.41 -14.94 -8.80
C ILE A 103 5.91 -13.96 -7.72
N GLY A 104 5.18 -13.81 -6.62
CA GLY A 104 5.59 -13.01 -5.47
C GLY A 104 6.93 -13.46 -4.87
N ILE A 105 7.14 -14.75 -4.68
CA ILE A 105 8.42 -15.30 -4.20
C ILE A 105 9.55 -14.98 -5.17
N ILE A 106 9.33 -15.16 -6.47
CA ILE A 106 10.30 -14.82 -7.52
C ILE A 106 10.65 -13.33 -7.49
N LEU A 107 9.65 -12.46 -7.34
CA LEU A 107 9.84 -11.02 -7.22
C LEU A 107 10.67 -10.65 -6.00
N VAL A 108 10.46 -11.30 -4.84
CA VAL A 108 11.28 -11.08 -3.65
C VAL A 108 12.74 -11.44 -3.93
N ILE A 109 13.00 -12.64 -4.47
CA ILE A 109 14.36 -13.07 -4.82
C ILE A 109 15.02 -12.10 -5.81
N PHE A 110 14.29 -11.68 -6.83
CA PHE A 110 14.73 -10.69 -7.81
C PHE A 110 15.07 -9.35 -7.16
N SER A 111 14.23 -8.88 -6.23
CA SER A 111 14.43 -7.60 -5.52
C SER A 111 15.73 -7.57 -4.73
N PHE A 112 16.06 -8.66 -4.03
CA PHE A 112 17.33 -8.75 -3.30
C PHE A 112 18.54 -8.77 -4.23
N ASN A 113 18.45 -9.43 -5.38
CA ASN A 113 19.51 -9.39 -6.40
C ASN A 113 19.68 -7.98 -6.99
N LEU A 114 18.58 -7.26 -7.23
CA LEU A 114 18.62 -5.89 -7.73
C LEU A 114 19.17 -4.90 -6.68
N ALA A 115 18.88 -5.15 -5.41
CA ALA A 115 19.39 -4.34 -4.30
C ALA A 115 20.87 -4.60 -3.99
N ALA A 116 21.41 -5.77 -4.35
CA ALA A 116 22.79 -6.16 -4.04
C ALA A 116 23.85 -5.13 -4.48
N PRO A 117 23.89 -4.63 -5.74
CA PRO A 117 24.88 -3.65 -6.17
C PRO A 117 24.70 -2.28 -5.51
N ILE A 118 23.46 -1.87 -5.23
CA ILE A 118 23.16 -0.59 -4.56
C ILE A 118 23.62 -0.64 -3.10
N SER A 119 23.47 -1.81 -2.50
CA SER A 119 23.71 -2.00 -1.08
C SER A 119 25.17 -2.34 -0.73
N SER A 120 25.96 -2.85 -1.68
CA SER A 120 27.41 -3.06 -1.51
C SER A 120 28.17 -1.76 -1.26
N LEU A 121 27.62 -0.62 -1.70
CA LEU A 121 28.11 0.73 -1.47
C LEU A 121 27.74 1.27 -0.08
N SER A 122 26.92 0.55 0.71
CA SER A 122 26.39 0.99 1.99
C SER A 122 26.76 0.06 3.16
N THR A 123 26.58 0.57 4.38
CA THR A 123 26.79 -0.18 5.63
C THR A 123 25.93 -1.44 5.69
N SER A 124 26.36 -2.46 6.46
CA SER A 124 25.70 -3.79 6.50
C SER A 124 24.20 -3.76 6.83
N ILE A 125 23.73 -2.76 7.60
CA ILE A 125 22.32 -2.64 8.02
C ILE A 125 21.42 -2.15 6.87
N ALA A 126 21.95 -1.29 6.00
CA ALA A 126 21.20 -0.77 4.86
C ALA A 126 20.94 -1.85 3.79
N ARG A 127 21.75 -2.91 3.73
CA ARG A 127 21.61 -3.98 2.71
C ARG A 127 20.32 -4.75 2.81
N SER A 128 20.03 -5.27 4.01
CA SER A 128 18.82 -6.04 4.27
C SER A 128 17.58 -5.18 4.06
N THR A 129 17.63 -3.95 4.56
CA THR A 129 16.49 -3.01 4.53
C THR A 129 16.12 -2.60 3.11
N LEU A 130 17.10 -2.29 2.25
CA LEU A 130 16.87 -1.92 0.85
C LEU A 130 16.24 -3.05 0.02
N GLY A 131 16.76 -4.28 0.16
CA GLY A 131 16.20 -5.45 -0.52
C GLY A 131 14.75 -5.70 -0.13
N ILE A 132 14.44 -5.57 1.16
CA ILE A 132 13.08 -5.70 1.67
C ILE A 132 12.17 -4.59 1.15
N ALA A 133 12.64 -3.34 1.15
CA ALA A 133 11.84 -2.20 0.69
C ALA A 133 11.49 -2.32 -0.80
N LEU A 134 12.49 -2.67 -1.63
CA LEU A 134 12.30 -2.96 -3.06
C LEU A 134 11.31 -4.11 -3.29
N ALA A 135 11.41 -5.17 -2.50
CA ALA A 135 10.45 -6.28 -2.55
C ALA A 135 9.03 -5.82 -2.21
N CYS A 136 8.84 -4.99 -1.18
CA CYS A 136 7.53 -4.43 -0.83
C CYS A 136 6.94 -3.61 -1.98
N VAL A 137 7.75 -2.76 -2.63
CA VAL A 137 7.34 -1.96 -3.80
C VAL A 137 6.86 -2.88 -4.93
N LEU A 138 7.68 -3.87 -5.30
CA LEU A 138 7.38 -4.78 -6.41
C LEU A 138 6.17 -5.69 -6.13
N LEU A 139 6.02 -6.20 -4.91
CA LEU A 139 4.83 -6.96 -4.50
C LEU A 139 3.55 -6.12 -4.56
N SER A 140 3.62 -4.88 -4.09
CA SER A 140 2.48 -3.95 -4.09
C SER A 140 2.09 -3.53 -5.51
N PHE A 141 3.10 -3.34 -6.38
CA PHE A 141 2.88 -3.08 -7.79
C PHE A 141 2.23 -4.27 -8.50
N MET A 142 2.71 -5.50 -8.27
CA MET A 142 2.05 -6.70 -8.78
C MET A 142 0.62 -6.83 -8.25
N MET A 143 0.38 -6.52 -6.97
CA MET A 143 -0.97 -6.50 -6.41
C MET A 143 -1.86 -5.49 -7.14
N MET A 144 -1.37 -4.30 -7.46
CA MET A 144 -2.14 -3.32 -8.24
C MET A 144 -2.53 -3.88 -9.62
N ILE A 145 -1.58 -4.50 -10.34
CA ILE A 145 -1.82 -5.02 -11.70
C ILE A 145 -2.78 -6.22 -11.71
N THR A 146 -2.71 -7.08 -10.70
CA THR A 146 -3.45 -8.36 -10.68
C THR A 146 -4.90 -8.26 -10.17
N ARG A 147 -5.35 -7.07 -9.75
CA ARG A 147 -6.70 -6.84 -9.21
C ARG A 147 -7.59 -6.17 -10.23
N ALA A 148 -8.82 -6.66 -10.38
CA ALA A 148 -9.79 -6.12 -11.34
C ALA A 148 -10.59 -4.92 -10.81
N LYS A 149 -10.71 -4.81 -9.48
CA LYS A 149 -11.54 -3.77 -8.83
C LYS A 149 -10.68 -2.58 -8.41
N ALA A 150 -11.25 -1.38 -8.57
CA ALA A 150 -10.54 -0.13 -8.31
C ALA A 150 -10.06 0.04 -6.86
N VAL A 151 -10.86 -0.40 -5.87
CA VAL A 151 -10.47 -0.29 -4.45
C VAL A 151 -9.20 -1.10 -4.13
N PRO A 152 -9.11 -2.41 -4.44
CA PRO A 152 -7.86 -3.15 -4.31
C PRO A 152 -6.67 -2.58 -5.12
N GLN A 153 -6.90 -2.01 -6.31
CA GLN A 153 -5.85 -1.35 -7.09
C GLN A 153 -5.29 -0.14 -6.33
N VAL A 154 -6.15 0.71 -5.79
CA VAL A 154 -5.74 1.86 -4.96
C VAL A 154 -5.01 1.38 -3.71
N ILE A 155 -5.46 0.34 -3.03
CA ILE A 155 -4.71 -0.21 -1.88
C ILE A 155 -3.32 -0.69 -2.32
N GLY A 156 -3.20 -1.33 -3.48
CA GLY A 156 -1.91 -1.72 -4.06
C GLY A 156 -1.00 -0.51 -4.32
N PHE A 157 -1.55 0.59 -4.83
CA PHE A 157 -0.82 1.85 -5.04
C PHE A 157 -0.33 2.45 -3.74
N LEU A 158 -1.21 2.58 -2.74
CA LEU A 158 -0.87 3.13 -1.44
C LEU A 158 0.17 2.29 -0.70
N SER A 159 0.11 0.97 -0.86
CA SER A 159 1.11 0.02 -0.35
C SER A 159 2.46 0.16 -1.08
N MET A 160 2.44 0.38 -2.39
CA MET A 160 3.65 0.62 -3.19
C MET A 160 4.38 1.87 -2.70
N GLU A 161 3.64 2.95 -2.47
CA GLU A 161 4.21 4.15 -1.88
C GLU A 161 4.76 3.95 -0.48
N ASN A 162 4.11 3.15 0.36
CA ASN A 162 4.66 2.80 1.69
C ASN A 162 6.04 2.17 1.56
N GLY A 163 6.22 1.28 0.58
CA GLY A 163 7.51 0.68 0.25
C GLY A 163 8.52 1.71 -0.25
N LEU A 164 8.12 2.66 -1.10
CA LEU A 164 8.99 3.73 -1.61
C LEU A 164 9.44 4.68 -0.49
N PHE A 165 8.49 5.11 0.35
CA PHE A 165 8.74 5.96 1.49
C PHE A 165 9.71 5.29 2.48
N PHE A 166 9.48 4.01 2.79
CA PHE A 166 10.39 3.22 3.62
C PHE A 166 11.78 3.11 2.99
N SER A 167 11.83 2.75 1.70
CA SER A 167 13.08 2.61 0.94
C SER A 167 13.92 3.88 0.99
N ALA A 168 13.30 5.02 0.69
CA ALA A 168 14.03 6.28 0.62
C ALA A 168 14.47 6.78 1.99
N THR A 169 13.62 6.64 3.01
CA THR A 169 13.99 6.99 4.40
C THR A 169 15.14 6.12 4.90
N ALA A 170 15.13 4.82 4.58
CA ALA A 170 16.19 3.89 4.93
C ALA A 170 17.49 4.09 4.12
N ALA A 171 17.38 4.51 2.85
CA ALA A 171 18.52 4.73 1.96
C ALA A 171 19.28 6.02 2.28
N VAL A 172 18.56 7.10 2.60
CA VAL A 172 19.11 8.46 2.72
C VAL A 172 19.18 8.92 4.19
N TYR A 173 18.85 8.06 5.15
CA TYR A 173 18.77 8.41 6.59
C TYR A 173 17.83 9.59 6.88
N GLY A 174 16.76 9.69 6.09
CA GLY A 174 15.80 10.79 6.11
C GLY A 174 15.58 11.36 4.71
N MET A 175 14.32 11.61 4.37
CA MET A 175 13.91 12.23 3.11
C MET A 175 13.44 13.66 3.41
N PRO A 176 13.75 14.66 2.58
CA PRO A 176 13.27 16.02 2.80
C PRO A 176 11.73 16.05 2.90
N MET A 177 11.21 16.75 3.91
CA MET A 177 9.76 16.82 4.21
C MET A 177 8.91 17.29 3.01
N VAL A 178 9.49 18.07 2.10
CA VAL A 178 8.84 18.51 0.85
C VAL A 178 8.43 17.31 -0.01
N VAL A 179 9.25 16.26 -0.08
CA VAL A 179 8.95 15.06 -0.87
C VAL A 179 7.83 14.26 -0.23
N GLU A 180 7.82 14.16 1.10
CA GLU A 180 6.78 13.45 1.85
C GLU A 180 5.40 14.12 1.69
N LEU A 181 5.37 15.46 1.72
CA LEU A 181 4.17 16.24 1.44
C LEU A 181 3.68 16.03 0.01
N GLY A 182 4.59 15.96 -0.97
CA GLY A 182 4.25 15.64 -2.35
C GLY A 182 3.56 14.28 -2.49
N ILE A 183 4.14 13.24 -1.85
CA ILE A 183 3.57 11.89 -1.80
C ILE A 183 2.19 11.92 -1.12
N ALA A 184 2.07 12.58 0.03
CA ALA A 184 0.80 12.69 0.76
C ALA A 184 -0.31 13.38 -0.05
N LEU A 185 0.05 14.41 -0.82
CA LEU A 185 -0.89 15.11 -1.71
C LEU A 185 -1.29 14.25 -2.91
N ASP A 186 -0.36 13.52 -3.52
CA ASP A 186 -0.64 12.63 -4.65
C ASP A 186 -1.64 11.54 -4.26
N VAL A 187 -1.44 10.92 -3.10
CA VAL A 187 -2.39 9.97 -2.50
C VAL A 187 -3.79 10.54 -2.35
N LEU A 188 -3.87 11.74 -1.77
CA LEU A 188 -5.15 12.37 -1.49
C LEU A 188 -5.89 12.68 -2.78
N MET A 189 -5.19 13.19 -3.79
CA MET A 189 -5.75 13.43 -5.12
C MET A 189 -6.17 12.12 -5.80
N GLY A 190 -5.36 11.06 -5.76
CA GLY A 190 -5.71 9.77 -6.35
C GLY A 190 -6.98 9.17 -5.75
N ILE A 191 -7.13 9.25 -4.42
CA ILE A 191 -8.34 8.80 -3.72
C ILE A 191 -9.55 9.66 -4.05
N LEU A 192 -9.39 10.99 -4.12
CA LEU A 192 -10.47 11.91 -4.45
C LEU A 192 -10.96 11.69 -5.87
N ILE A 193 -10.03 11.61 -6.83
CA ILE A 193 -10.32 11.30 -8.23
C ILE A 193 -11.07 9.98 -8.33
N LEU A 194 -10.58 8.92 -7.67
CA LEU A 194 -11.29 7.64 -7.66
C LEU A 194 -12.71 7.79 -7.09
N GLY A 195 -12.85 8.46 -5.95
CA GLY A 195 -14.15 8.66 -5.29
C GLY A 195 -15.16 9.37 -6.19
N VAL A 196 -14.73 10.46 -6.85
CA VAL A 196 -15.56 11.22 -7.80
C VAL A 196 -15.92 10.39 -9.01
N PHE A 197 -14.95 9.71 -9.63
CA PHE A 197 -15.23 8.84 -10.80
C PHE A 197 -16.22 7.74 -10.44
N MET A 198 -16.04 7.07 -9.30
CA MET A 198 -16.95 6.00 -8.87
C MET A 198 -18.36 6.54 -8.54
N PHE A 199 -18.46 7.73 -7.94
CA PHE A 199 -19.75 8.39 -7.69
C PHE A 199 -20.45 8.76 -9.00
N GLN A 200 -19.72 9.36 -9.94
CA GLN A 200 -20.25 9.80 -11.23
C GLN A 200 -20.68 8.62 -12.10
N ILE A 201 -19.95 7.50 -12.07
CA ILE A 201 -20.35 6.24 -12.71
C ILE A 201 -21.67 5.77 -12.09
N ARG A 202 -21.78 5.69 -10.76
CA ARG A 202 -23.02 5.24 -10.09
C ARG A 202 -24.23 6.13 -10.46
N GLU A 203 -24.06 7.45 -10.47
CA GLU A 203 -25.11 8.42 -10.78
C GLU A 203 -25.53 8.38 -12.27
N ARG A 204 -24.60 8.06 -13.19
CA ARG A 204 -24.90 7.94 -14.63
C ARG A 204 -25.46 6.59 -15.03
N PHE A 205 -25.23 5.54 -14.24
CA PHE A 205 -25.78 4.19 -14.47
C PHE A 205 -27.03 3.90 -13.62
N ASP A 206 -27.67 4.93 -13.07
CA ASP A 206 -28.85 4.85 -12.19
C ASP A 206 -30.19 4.54 -12.92
N SER A 207 -30.16 3.64 -13.91
CA SER A 207 -31.31 2.81 -14.32
C SER A 207 -30.85 1.65 -15.21
N LEU A 208 -30.36 0.57 -14.61
CA LEU A 208 -30.36 -0.77 -15.22
C LEU A 208 -31.58 -1.57 -14.74
N ASP A 209 -32.68 -0.88 -14.42
CA ASP A 209 -33.97 -1.50 -14.18
C ASP A 209 -34.66 -1.74 -15.53
N ILE A 210 -34.30 -2.86 -16.17
CA ILE A 210 -34.98 -3.40 -17.37
C ILE A 210 -36.36 -4.00 -16.99
N SER A 211 -36.68 -4.03 -15.70
CA SER A 211 -37.93 -4.55 -15.13
C SER A 211 -39.19 -3.76 -15.51
N HIS A 212 -39.05 -2.56 -16.10
CA HIS A 212 -40.18 -1.77 -16.63
C HIS A 212 -40.48 -1.98 -18.13
N LEU A 213 -39.63 -2.72 -18.86
CA LEU A 213 -39.86 -2.98 -20.30
C LEU A 213 -40.69 -4.25 -20.57
N GLU A 214 -41.03 -5.02 -19.55
CA GLU A 214 -41.82 -6.26 -19.70
C GLU A 214 -43.34 -6.04 -19.65
N LYS A 215 -43.80 -4.81 -19.37
CA LYS A 215 -45.24 -4.48 -19.25
C LYS A 215 -45.87 -3.78 -20.46
N LEU A 216 -45.13 -3.62 -21.56
CA LEU A 216 -45.62 -2.91 -22.76
C LEU A 216 -45.73 -3.81 -24.00
N LYS A 217 -45.74 -5.14 -23.83
CA LYS A 217 -45.86 -6.09 -24.94
C LYS A 217 -47.14 -6.94 -24.93
N GLU A 218 -48.11 -6.56 -24.12
CA GLU A 218 -49.48 -7.08 -24.16
C GLU A 218 -50.44 -5.91 -24.24
N ASP A 219 -50.53 -5.28 -25.42
CA ASP A 219 -51.72 -4.60 -25.93
C ASP A 219 -51.63 -4.52 -27.47
#